data_AF-A0AAV4ML22-F1
#
_entry.id   AF-A0AAV4ML22-F1
#
_cell.length_a   1.000
_cell.length_b   1.000
_cell.length_c   1.000
_cell.angle_alpha   90.00
_cell.angle_beta   90.00
_cell.angle_gamma   90.00
#
_symmetry.space_group_name_H-M   'P 1'
#
loop_
_entity.id
_entity.type
_entity.pdbx_description
1 polymer ?
#
loop_
_entity_poly.entity_id
_entity_poly.type
_entity_poly.pdbx_seq_one_letter_code
_entity_poly.pdbx_strand_id
1 'polypeptide(L)'
;MEEFEVKEFFINPQYQAGDVLDYDIALVQLKKPIEFSALIRPICLPPAGGNDTCHGDSGGPLMQSQLGDDGYIYWTQVGIISWGIGCGLSNTYGYYTHVQKLMEWITNTINSVQD
;
A
#
# COMPACT_ATOMS: atom_id res chain seq x y z
N MET A 1 3.33 17.04 -14.96
CA MET A 1 2.86 15.90 -14.14
C MET A 1 1.86 15.17 -15.00
N GLU A 2 2.01 13.85 -15.15
CA GLU A 2 1.04 13.05 -15.90
C GLU A 2 -0.16 12.80 -14.97
N GLU A 3 -1.38 13.10 -15.44
CA GLU A 3 -2.60 12.93 -14.67
C GLU A 3 -3.37 11.73 -15.19
N PHE A 4 -3.76 10.82 -14.29
CA PHE A 4 -4.53 9.63 -14.64
C PHE A 4 -5.97 9.76 -14.17
N GLU A 5 -6.92 9.45 -15.04
CA GLU A 5 -8.34 9.48 -14.69
C GLU A 5 -8.73 8.26 -13.86
N VAL A 6 -9.39 8.50 -12.73
CA VAL A 6 -9.96 7.45 -11.87
C VAL A 6 -11.31 7.00 -12.41
N LYS A 7 -11.51 5.69 -12.48
CA LYS A 7 -12.80 5.05 -12.77
C LYS A 7 -13.61 4.88 -11.50
N GLU A 8 -13.01 4.27 -10.47
CA GLU A 8 -13.72 3.87 -9.26
C GLU A 8 -12.78 3.74 -8.05
N PHE A 9 -13.32 3.94 -6.86
CA PHE A 9 -12.66 3.74 -5.57
C PHE A 9 -13.31 2.57 -4.83
N PHE A 10 -12.51 1.63 -4.34
CA PHE A 10 -12.96 0.51 -3.51
C PHE A 10 -12.43 0.73 -2.10
N ILE A 11 -13.26 1.29 -1.23
CA ILE A 11 -12.93 1.51 0.18
C ILE A 11 -13.09 0.19 0.91
N ASN A 12 -12.14 -0.16 1.80
CA ASN A 12 -12.28 -1.35 2.61
C ASN A 12 -13.59 -1.30 3.44
N PRO A 13 -14.49 -2.29 3.33
CA PRO A 13 -15.77 -2.25 4.02
C PRO A 13 -15.65 -2.32 5.55
N GLN A 14 -14.49 -2.74 6.07
CA GLN A 14 -14.18 -2.76 7.50
C GLN A 14 -13.55 -1.45 7.98
N TYR A 15 -13.39 -0.45 7.10
CA TYR A 15 -12.87 0.86 7.47
C TYR A 15 -13.71 1.50 8.59
N GLN A 16 -13.04 1.91 9.66
CA GLN A 16 -13.66 2.63 10.76
C GLN A 16 -12.90 3.92 11.05
N ALA A 17 -13.59 5.04 10.89
CA ALA A 17 -13.10 6.34 11.33
C ALA A 17 -13.28 6.45 12.85
N GLY A 18 -12.20 6.20 13.60
CA GLY A 18 -12.13 6.33 15.06
C GLY A 18 -10.74 6.81 15.49
N ASP A 19 -10.44 6.67 16.80
CA ASP A 19 -9.13 7.08 17.36
C ASP A 19 -7.97 6.23 16.82
N VAL A 20 -8.26 5.01 16.36
CA VAL A 20 -7.35 4.13 15.64
C VAL A 20 -8.00 3.90 14.28
N LEU A 21 -7.43 4.46 13.22
CA LEU A 21 -7.93 4.32 11.85
C LEU A 21 -7.80 2.85 11.39
N ASP A 22 -8.80 2.04 11.73
CA ASP A 22 -8.83 0.62 11.40
C ASP A 22 -9.19 0.42 9.92
N TYR A 23 -8.47 -0.49 9.25
CA TYR A 23 -8.61 -0.83 7.83
C TYR A 23 -8.51 0.39 6.90
N ASP A 24 -7.61 1.34 7.21
CA ASP A 24 -7.32 2.54 6.42
C ASP A 24 -6.59 2.18 5.10
N ILE A 25 -7.35 1.64 4.16
CA ILE A 25 -6.93 1.28 2.80
C ILE A 25 -8.08 1.43 1.81
N ALA A 26 -7.76 1.85 0.60
CA ALA A 26 -8.65 1.80 -0.56
C ALA A 26 -7.88 1.35 -1.80
N LEU A 27 -8.57 0.71 -2.75
CA LEU A 27 -8.05 0.49 -4.10
C LEU A 27 -8.62 1.54 -5.05
N VAL A 28 -7.80 1.97 -6.01
CA VAL A 28 -8.18 2.94 -7.04
C VAL A 28 -8.08 2.25 -8.40
N GLN A 29 -9.20 2.12 -9.10
CA GLN A 29 -9.21 1.64 -10.48
C GLN A 29 -9.06 2.83 -11.43
N LEU A 30 -8.09 2.77 -12.34
CA LEU A 30 -7.92 3.76 -13.40
C LEU A 30 -8.88 3.50 -14.57
N LYS A 31 -9.27 4.57 -15.28
CA LYS A 31 -10.13 4.44 -16.49
C LYS A 31 -9.44 3.75 -17.65
N LYS A 32 -8.12 3.87 -17.74
CA LYS A 32 -7.30 3.26 -18.79
C LYS A 32 -6.07 2.59 -18.16
N PRO A 33 -5.62 1.45 -18.70
CA PRO A 33 -4.34 0.86 -18.31
C PRO A 33 -3.19 1.87 -18.53
N ILE A 34 -2.20 1.82 -17.65
CA ILE A 34 -0.97 2.61 -17.80
C ILE A 34 0.05 1.81 -18.60
N GLU A 35 0.72 2.49 -19.53
CA GLU A 35 1.88 1.94 -20.25
C GLU A 35 3.14 2.02 -19.37
N PHE A 36 3.83 0.88 -19.21
CA PHE A 36 5.05 0.84 -18.41
C PHE A 36 6.22 1.51 -19.11
N SER A 37 7.07 2.14 -18.31
CA SER A 37 8.24 2.86 -18.80
C SER A 37 9.43 2.68 -17.87
N ALA A 38 10.52 3.39 -18.16
CA ALA A 38 11.66 3.48 -17.24
C ALA A 38 11.27 4.17 -15.91
N LEU A 39 10.25 5.02 -15.92
CA LEU A 39 9.80 5.80 -14.77
C LEU A 39 8.54 5.24 -14.12
N ILE A 40 7.76 4.44 -14.83
CA ILE A 40 6.50 3.88 -14.35
C ILE A 40 6.59 2.36 -14.31
N ARG A 41 6.64 1.81 -13.11
CA ARG A 41 6.67 0.36 -12.85
C ARG A 41 5.85 0.03 -11.60
N PRO A 42 5.18 -1.14 -11.57
CA PRO A 42 4.47 -1.59 -10.38
C PRO A 42 5.44 -2.00 -9.27
N ILE A 43 4.98 -1.89 -8.02
CA ILE A 43 5.63 -2.44 -6.84
C ILE A 43 5.12 -3.85 -6.55
N CYS A 44 5.91 -4.71 -5.89
CA CYS A 44 5.45 -6.03 -5.46
C CYS A 44 4.59 -5.92 -4.20
N LEU A 45 3.61 -6.84 -4.07
CA LEU A 45 2.86 -7.04 -2.83
C LEU A 45 3.43 -8.20 -2.03
N PRO A 46 3.43 -8.12 -0.70
CA PRO A 46 4.13 -9.06 0.17
C PRO A 46 3.40 -10.40 0.31
N PRO A 47 4.17 -11.52 0.42
CA PRO A 47 3.63 -12.76 0.97
C PRO A 47 3.34 -12.59 2.48
N ALA A 48 2.53 -13.47 3.06
CA ALA A 48 2.17 -13.37 4.48
C ALA A 48 3.41 -13.51 5.40
N GLY A 49 3.71 -12.48 6.20
CA GLY A 49 4.76 -12.45 7.22
C GLY A 49 5.87 -11.41 6.98
N GLY A 50 6.06 -10.48 7.91
CA GLY A 50 7.14 -9.47 7.91
C GLY A 50 7.04 -8.48 9.08
N ASN A 51 8.12 -7.74 9.38
CA ASN A 51 8.24 -6.77 10.49
C ASN A 51 8.51 -5.33 9.98
N ASP A 52 8.07 -4.33 10.76
CA ASP A 52 7.89 -2.91 10.38
C ASP A 52 8.94 -1.92 10.93
N THR A 53 9.17 -0.80 10.20
CA THR A 53 9.83 0.44 10.68
C THR A 53 9.30 1.70 9.96
N CYS A 54 9.64 2.90 10.46
CA CYS A 54 8.95 4.18 10.19
C CYS A 54 9.59 5.10 9.11
N HIS A 55 8.78 5.67 8.18
CA HIS A 55 8.77 7.05 7.61
C HIS A 55 8.01 7.18 6.25
N GLY A 56 7.28 8.29 5.99
CA GLY A 56 6.84 8.75 4.65
C GLY A 56 5.50 9.55 4.61
N ASP A 57 5.00 9.90 3.41
CA ASP A 57 3.75 10.66 3.17
C ASP A 57 2.48 9.86 3.52
N SER A 58 1.43 10.48 4.10
CA SER A 58 0.15 9.80 4.36
C SER A 58 -0.43 9.19 3.08
N GLY A 59 -0.82 7.92 3.13
CA GLY A 59 -1.22 7.11 1.98
C GLY A 59 -0.06 6.56 1.14
N GLY A 60 1.18 6.92 1.44
CA GLY A 60 2.38 6.44 0.78
C GLY A 60 2.76 5.00 1.16
N PRO A 61 3.66 4.36 0.39
CA PRO A 61 4.08 2.99 0.66
C PRO A 61 5.18 2.93 1.72
N LEU A 62 5.04 2.02 2.68
CA LEU A 62 6.17 1.49 3.45
C LEU A 62 6.75 0.30 2.67
N MET A 63 8.03 0.38 2.29
CA MET A 63 8.68 -0.61 1.42
C MET A 63 9.77 -1.38 2.16
N GLN A 64 9.86 -2.68 1.87
CA GLN A 64 10.95 -3.54 2.29
C GLN A 64 11.68 -4.09 1.07
N SER A 65 13.01 -4.00 1.05
CA SER A 65 13.86 -4.61 0.03
C SER A 65 14.31 -6.00 0.47
N GLN A 66 14.27 -6.98 -0.43
CA GLN A 66 14.80 -8.32 -0.24
C GLN A 66 15.72 -8.70 -1.41
N LEU A 67 16.85 -9.35 -1.11
CA LEU A 67 17.71 -9.94 -2.14
C LEU A 67 17.15 -11.33 -2.51
N GLY A 68 16.80 -11.51 -3.78
CA GLY A 68 16.36 -12.79 -4.32
C GLY A 68 17.52 -13.75 -4.59
N ASP A 69 17.20 -15.04 -4.69
CA ASP A 69 18.18 -16.11 -4.99
C ASP A 69 18.80 -15.97 -6.40
N ASP A 70 18.13 -15.21 -7.27
CA ASP A 70 18.57 -14.84 -8.61
C ASP A 70 19.53 -13.63 -8.63
N GLY A 71 19.81 -13.04 -7.47
CA GLY A 71 20.70 -11.89 -7.30
C GLY A 71 20.04 -10.52 -7.52
N TYR A 72 18.73 -10.46 -7.75
CA TYR A 72 18.01 -9.19 -7.92
C TYR A 72 17.44 -8.67 -6.59
N ILE A 73 17.37 -7.34 -6.45
CA ILE A 73 16.69 -6.70 -5.32
C ILE A 73 15.22 -6.51 -5.66
N TYR A 74 14.35 -7.12 -4.86
CA TYR A 74 12.91 -6.98 -4.95
C TYR A 74 12.42 -6.00 -3.89
N TRP A 75 11.59 -5.06 -4.33
CA TRP A 75 10.94 -4.09 -3.44
C TRP A 75 9.47 -4.45 -3.27
N THR A 76 9.07 -4.56 -2.02
CA THR A 76 7.73 -5.02 -1.65
C THR A 76 7.07 -4.00 -0.74
N GLN A 77 5.83 -3.63 -1.05
CA GLN A 77 5.05 -2.71 -0.22
C GLN A 77 4.43 -3.46 0.97
N VAL A 78 5.04 -3.33 2.14
CA VAL A 78 4.61 -4.05 3.36
C VAL A 78 3.56 -3.27 4.17
N GLY A 79 3.48 -1.95 3.98
CA GLY A 79 2.52 -1.11 4.68
C GLY A 79 2.04 0.09 3.86
N ILE A 80 0.97 0.72 4.33
CA ILE A 80 0.52 2.05 3.89
C ILE A 80 0.63 2.98 5.09
N ILE A 81 1.19 4.15 4.87
CA ILE A 81 1.38 5.16 5.91
C ILE A 81 0.02 5.74 6.27
N SER A 82 -0.41 5.60 7.52
CA SER A 82 -1.70 6.12 7.98
C SER A 82 -1.48 7.43 8.76
N TRP A 83 -1.19 7.34 10.06
CA TRP A 83 -1.05 8.48 10.96
C TRP A 83 0.08 8.28 11.98
N GLY A 84 0.41 9.33 12.75
CA GLY A 84 1.40 9.26 13.82
C GLY A 84 1.42 10.51 14.68
N ILE A 85 1.95 10.40 15.91
CA ILE A 85 2.05 11.54 16.84
C ILE A 85 3.35 12.30 16.54
N GLY A 86 3.24 13.31 15.66
CA GLY A 86 4.31 14.23 15.31
C GLY A 86 5.44 13.61 14.46
N CYS A 87 5.88 14.34 13.45
CA CYS A 87 6.97 13.90 12.59
C CYS A 87 8.33 14.04 13.31
N GLY A 88 9.06 12.95 13.50
CA GLY A 88 10.44 12.97 14.01
C GLY A 88 10.58 13.32 15.49
N LEU A 89 9.52 13.14 16.28
CA LEU A 89 9.58 13.30 17.73
C LEU A 89 10.20 12.07 18.39
N SER A 90 11.15 12.27 19.30
CA SER A 90 11.69 11.18 20.13
C SER A 90 10.59 10.56 20.99
N ASN A 91 10.60 9.23 21.13
CA ASN A 91 9.60 8.43 21.85
C ASN A 91 8.18 8.40 21.26
N THR A 92 8.01 8.63 19.95
CA THR A 92 6.73 8.37 19.25
C THR A 92 6.86 7.28 18.19
N TYR A 93 5.74 6.64 17.83
CA TYR A 93 5.67 5.60 16.80
C TYR A 93 4.81 6.09 15.62
N GLY A 94 5.16 5.63 14.41
CA GLY A 94 4.29 5.76 13.23
C GLY A 94 3.32 4.59 13.14
N TYR A 95 2.10 4.83 12.67
CA TYR A 95 1.07 3.82 12.48
C TYR A 95 0.88 3.56 10.98
N TYR A 96 0.85 2.27 10.64
CA TYR A 96 0.82 1.79 9.27
C TYR A 96 -0.31 0.78 9.10
N THR A 97 -1.01 0.85 7.98
CA THR A 97 -1.94 -0.20 7.56
C THR A 97 -1.14 -1.39 7.05
N HIS A 98 -1.30 -2.54 7.70
CA HIS A 98 -0.52 -3.76 7.44
C HIS A 98 -1.04 -4.50 6.18
N VAL A 99 -0.47 -4.19 5.01
CA VAL A 99 -0.94 -4.64 3.68
C VAL A 99 -1.11 -6.16 3.60
N GLN A 100 -0.18 -6.93 4.17
CA GLN A 100 -0.24 -8.40 4.15
C GLN A 100 -1.53 -8.98 4.73
N LYS A 101 -2.08 -8.36 5.79
CA LYS A 101 -3.31 -8.84 6.45
C LYS A 101 -4.54 -8.62 5.58
N LEU A 102 -4.42 -7.79 4.55
CA LEU A 102 -5.51 -7.35 3.68
C LEU A 102 -5.40 -7.97 2.28
N MET A 103 -4.42 -8.86 2.04
CA MET A 103 -4.20 -9.49 0.74
C MET A 103 -5.41 -10.27 0.22
N GLU A 104 -6.18 -10.90 1.11
CA GLU A 104 -7.43 -11.56 0.72
C GLU A 104 -8.46 -10.56 0.18
N TRP A 105 -8.71 -9.47 0.92
CA TRP A 105 -9.61 -8.40 0.48
C TRP A 105 -9.14 -7.75 -0.83
N ILE A 106 -7.82 -7.46 -0.95
CA ILE A 106 -7.22 -6.88 -2.15
C ILE A 106 -7.46 -7.79 -3.36
N THR A 107 -7.13 -9.07 -3.23
CA THR A 107 -7.22 -10.04 -4.33
C THR A 107 -8.68 -10.26 -4.75
N ASN A 108 -9.60 -10.40 -3.79
CA ASN A 108 -11.01 -10.56 -4.08
C ASN A 108 -11.61 -9.34 -4.79
N THR A 109 -11.21 -8.13 -4.37
CA THR A 109 -11.67 -6.89 -5.01
C THR A 109 -11.15 -6.77 -6.44
N ILE A 110 -9.87 -7.06 -6.69
CA ILE A 110 -9.30 -7.05 -8.04
C ILE A 110 -10.03 -8.05 -8.95
N ASN A 111 -10.28 -9.26 -8.47
CA ASN A 111 -10.96 -10.30 -9.25
C ASN A 111 -12.40 -9.92 -9.58
N SER A 112 -13.13 -9.22 -8.69
CA SER A 112 -14.51 -8.78 -8.95
C SER A 112 -14.65 -7.75 -10.08
N VAL A 113 -13.54 -7.18 -10.56
CA VAL A 113 -13.50 -6.12 -11.57
C VAL A 113 -13.01 -6.63 -12.94
N GLN A 114 -12.45 -7.85 -12.98
CA GLN A 114 -11.94 -8.47 -14.22
C GLN A 114 -13.01 -9.26 -15.00
N ASP A 115 -14.26 -9.26 -14.55
CA ASP A 115 -15.43 -9.80 -15.25
C ASP A 115 -16.11 -8.77 -16.18
#